data_AF-A0A1F5PLV5-F1
#
_entry.id   AF-A0A1F5PLV5-F1
#
_cell.length_a   1.000
_cell.length_b   1.000
_cell.length_c   1.000
_cell.angle_alpha   90.00
_cell.angle_beta   90.00
_cell.angle_gamma   90.00
#
_symmetry.space_group_name_H-M   'P 1'
#
loop_
_entity.id
_entity.type
_entity.pdbx_description
1 polymer ?
#
loop_
_entity_poly.entity_id
_entity_poly.type
_entity_poly.pdbx_seq_one_letter_code
_entity_poly.pdbx_strand_id
1 'polypeptide(L)'
;MQSSSMTGNKPSASTQAYLDIKEIKEGVVVLKDGSLRAVLVVSSVNFSLKSGEEQNALIATYQNFLNSLEFPIQILMQSRKLDIHSYLDKLRSVMQQQTNELLRLQTQEYIEYVGKLIEFASIMNKTFYVIIPLIAGGGKTGFMSKIMNLLSPAREISVKQTDFDKSREELMKRVSQVAGAMGGMSLKSLVLSTEELVELMYNSYNLNTASPIKIKSIGDLDLSPGE
;
A
#
# COMPACT_ATOMS: atom_id res chain seq x y z
N MET A 1 56.88 -14.76 -3.01
CA MET A 1 55.83 -14.68 -4.05
C MET A 1 54.62 -15.45 -3.53
N GLN A 2 53.43 -14.82 -3.60
CA GLN A 2 52.06 -15.40 -3.53
C GLN A 2 51.64 -16.08 -2.22
N SER A 3 50.44 -15.90 -1.66
CA SER A 3 49.31 -15.02 -1.98
C SER A 3 48.47 -14.85 -0.71
N SER A 4 48.12 -13.61 -0.37
CA SER A 4 47.18 -13.29 0.70
C SER A 4 45.77 -13.77 0.31
N SER A 5 45.21 -14.74 1.03
CA SER A 5 43.80 -15.09 0.90
C SER A 5 42.96 -13.97 1.52
N MET A 6 42.34 -13.15 0.67
CA MET A 6 41.31 -12.22 1.11
C MET A 6 40.10 -13.02 1.60
N THR A 7 39.89 -13.01 2.91
CA THR A 7 38.65 -13.47 3.54
C THR A 7 37.55 -12.48 3.15
N GLY A 8 36.90 -12.74 2.01
CA GLY A 8 35.72 -12.00 1.59
C GLY A 8 34.66 -12.11 2.68
N ASN A 9 34.35 -10.98 3.31
CA ASN A 9 33.25 -10.84 4.25
C ASN A 9 31.99 -11.32 3.53
N LYS A 10 31.48 -12.53 3.86
CA LYS A 10 30.21 -13.00 3.32
C LYS A 10 29.18 -11.93 3.68
N PRO A 11 28.46 -11.33 2.71
CA PRO A 11 27.43 -10.35 3.05
C PRO A 11 26.48 -11.02 4.03
N SER A 12 26.32 -10.42 5.21
CA SER A 12 25.32 -10.85 6.19
C SER A 12 24.01 -11.03 5.44
N ALA A 13 23.33 -12.17 5.60
CA ALA A 13 22.08 -12.47 4.92
C ALA A 13 21.20 -11.20 4.89
N SER A 14 20.92 -10.71 3.69
CA SER A 14 20.24 -9.43 3.55
C SER A 14 18.87 -9.54 4.20
N THR A 15 18.32 -8.48 4.80
CA THR A 15 17.02 -8.53 5.50
C THR A 15 15.91 -9.10 4.61
N GLN A 16 16.05 -8.97 3.28
CA GLN A 16 15.19 -9.59 2.26
C GLN A 16 15.10 -11.12 2.36
N ALA A 17 16.13 -11.80 2.88
CA ALA A 17 16.12 -13.26 3.09
C ALA A 17 15.05 -13.70 4.10
N TYR A 18 14.70 -12.83 5.05
CA TYR A 18 13.65 -13.07 6.06
C TYR A 18 12.25 -12.61 5.61
N LEU A 19 12.14 -11.96 4.43
CA LEU A 19 10.84 -11.59 3.87
C LEU A 19 10.27 -12.76 3.10
N ASP A 20 9.00 -13.10 3.31
CA ASP A 20 8.32 -14.14 2.53
C ASP A 20 7.98 -13.71 1.09
N ILE A 21 8.45 -12.53 0.67
CA ILE A 21 8.26 -11.97 -0.66
C ILE A 21 9.35 -12.51 -1.59
N LYS A 22 8.93 -13.07 -2.71
CA LYS A 22 9.83 -13.51 -3.79
C LYS A 22 10.11 -12.37 -4.76
N GLU A 23 9.07 -11.70 -5.23
CA GLU A 23 9.16 -10.59 -6.17
C GLU A 23 7.88 -9.74 -6.11
N ILE A 24 7.95 -8.50 -6.59
CA ILE A 24 6.80 -7.64 -6.83
C ILE A 24 6.79 -7.30 -8.31
N LYS A 25 5.72 -7.65 -9.01
CA LYS A 25 5.61 -7.41 -10.45
C LYS A 25 4.15 -7.22 -10.87
N GLU A 26 3.95 -6.39 -11.89
CA GLU A 26 2.63 -6.14 -12.49
C GLU A 26 1.50 -5.79 -11.50
N GLY A 27 1.82 -5.04 -10.44
CA GLY A 27 0.86 -4.64 -9.39
C GLY A 27 0.50 -5.77 -8.41
N VAL A 28 1.31 -6.82 -8.32
CA VAL A 28 1.08 -7.97 -7.45
C VAL A 28 2.34 -8.34 -6.69
N VAL A 29 2.18 -8.71 -5.41
CA VAL A 29 3.25 -9.28 -4.58
C VAL A 29 3.22 -10.80 -4.75
N VAL A 30 4.32 -11.39 -5.18
CA VAL A 30 4.52 -12.83 -5.29
C VAL A 30 5.27 -13.30 -4.05
N LEU A 31 4.70 -14.22 -3.29
CA LEU A 31 5.36 -14.82 -2.13
C LEU A 31 6.26 -16.01 -2.55
N LYS A 32 7.16 -16.41 -1.66
CA LYS A 32 8.09 -17.53 -1.88
C LYS A 32 7.39 -18.87 -2.08
N ASP A 33 6.19 -19.04 -1.52
CA ASP A 33 5.32 -20.21 -1.71
C ASP A 33 4.55 -20.18 -3.05
N GLY A 34 4.70 -19.11 -3.83
CA GLY A 34 4.01 -18.90 -5.11
C GLY A 34 2.63 -18.25 -4.99
N SER A 35 2.15 -17.98 -3.78
CA SER A 35 0.89 -17.25 -3.59
C SER A 35 1.04 -15.79 -4.02
N LEU A 36 -0.08 -15.19 -4.42
CA LEU A 36 -0.14 -13.82 -4.90
C LEU A 36 -0.94 -12.95 -3.92
N ARG A 37 -0.51 -11.71 -3.73
CA ARG A 37 -1.27 -10.68 -2.99
C ARG A 37 -1.47 -9.45 -3.86
N ALA A 38 -2.71 -9.01 -3.96
CA ALA A 38 -3.04 -7.66 -4.40
C ALA A 38 -3.27 -6.80 -3.15
N VAL A 39 -2.97 -5.51 -3.24
CA VAL A 39 -3.21 -4.56 -2.16
C VAL A 39 -4.03 -3.41 -2.71
N LEU A 40 -5.17 -3.18 -2.06
CA LEU A 40 -5.98 -2.00 -2.26
C LEU A 40 -5.64 -0.97 -1.19
N VAL A 41 -5.50 0.29 -1.56
CA VAL A 41 -5.62 1.40 -0.62
C VAL A 41 -7.06 1.88 -0.61
N VAL A 42 -7.60 2.18 0.57
CA VAL A 42 -9.02 2.49 0.76
C VAL A 42 -9.18 3.79 1.53
N SER A 43 -10.13 4.62 1.09
CA SER A 43 -10.48 5.86 1.79
C SER A 43 -11.21 5.56 3.11
N SER A 44 -11.36 6.58 3.95
CA SER A 44 -12.18 6.52 5.16
C SER A 44 -13.43 7.39 5.01
N VAL A 45 -14.48 7.08 5.77
CA VAL A 45 -15.68 7.92 5.90
C VAL A 45 -15.83 8.43 7.33
N ASN A 46 -16.39 9.63 7.47
CA ASN A 46 -16.62 10.25 8.78
C ASN A 46 -17.91 9.71 9.41
N PHE A 47 -17.86 8.47 9.89
CA PHE A 47 -19.02 7.73 10.39
C PHE A 47 -19.81 8.49 11.46
N SER A 48 -19.11 9.12 12.41
CA SER A 48 -19.72 9.85 13.52
C SER A 48 -20.50 11.11 13.11
N LEU A 49 -20.24 11.65 11.91
CA LEU A 49 -20.95 12.82 11.39
C LEU A 49 -22.23 12.46 10.61
N LYS A 50 -22.47 11.16 10.38
CA LYS A 50 -23.65 10.68 9.67
C LYS A 50 -24.86 10.58 10.60
N SER A 51 -26.06 10.68 10.03
CA SER A 51 -27.31 10.49 10.77
C SER A 51 -27.45 9.04 11.26
N GLY A 52 -28.32 8.79 12.24
CA GLY A 52 -28.55 7.44 12.75
C GLY A 52 -29.04 6.45 11.67
N GLU A 53 -29.88 6.92 10.75
CA GLU A 53 -30.34 6.12 9.61
C GLU A 53 -29.20 5.80 8.64
N GLU A 54 -28.36 6.78 8.31
CA GLU A 54 -27.20 6.57 7.45
C GLU A 54 -26.16 5.64 8.11
N GLN A 55 -25.94 5.77 9.42
CA GLN A 55 -25.05 4.90 10.18
C GLN A 55 -25.54 3.45 10.13
N ASN A 56 -26.83 3.22 10.36
CA ASN A 56 -27.44 1.89 10.28
C ASN A 56 -27.37 1.31 8.87
N ALA A 57 -27.62 2.13 7.84
CA ALA A 57 -27.47 1.72 6.45
C ALA A 57 -26.03 1.31 6.14
N LEU A 58 -25.03 2.07 6.61
CA LEU A 58 -23.62 1.73 6.40
C LEU A 58 -23.23 0.45 7.13
N ILE A 59 -23.72 0.23 8.35
CA ILE A 59 -23.50 -1.01 9.11
C ILE A 59 -24.09 -2.21 8.33
N ALA A 60 -25.32 -2.09 7.83
CA ALA A 60 -25.97 -3.15 7.06
C ALA A 60 -25.19 -3.46 5.77
N THR A 61 -24.73 -2.44 5.06
CA THR A 61 -23.88 -2.63 3.87
C THR A 61 -22.55 -3.27 4.22
N TYR A 62 -21.91 -2.89 5.33
CA TYR A 62 -20.68 -3.51 5.79
C TYR A 62 -20.87 -4.99 6.17
N GLN A 63 -21.99 -5.34 6.80
CA GLN A 63 -22.35 -6.74 7.05
C GLN A 63 -22.51 -7.53 5.75
N ASN A 64 -23.21 -6.96 4.76
CA ASN A 64 -23.37 -7.58 3.44
C ASN A 64 -22.02 -7.77 2.73
N PHE A 65 -21.13 -6.78 2.83
CA PHE A 65 -19.76 -6.90 2.33
C PHE A 65 -19.05 -8.10 2.97
N LEU A 66 -19.03 -8.20 4.30
CA LEU A 66 -18.37 -9.32 5.00
C LEU A 66 -18.97 -10.67 4.61
N ASN A 67 -20.29 -10.76 4.49
CA ASN A 67 -20.99 -11.97 4.08
C ASN A 67 -20.72 -12.37 2.62
N SER A 68 -20.33 -11.41 1.77
CA SER A 68 -20.02 -11.66 0.35
C SER A 68 -18.61 -12.23 0.11
N LEU A 69 -17.76 -12.28 1.13
CA LEU A 69 -16.36 -12.70 0.99
C LEU A 69 -16.26 -14.23 0.98
N GLU A 70 -15.83 -14.78 -0.16
CA GLU A 70 -15.59 -16.23 -0.32
C GLU A 70 -14.15 -16.64 0.03
N PHE A 71 -13.30 -15.66 0.36
CA PHE A 71 -11.88 -15.84 0.67
C PHE A 71 -11.45 -14.87 1.78
N PRO A 72 -10.42 -15.21 2.56
CA PRO A 72 -9.95 -14.33 3.62
C PRO A 72 -9.33 -13.08 3.00
N ILE A 73 -9.72 -11.90 3.49
CA ILE A 73 -9.00 -10.65 3.24
C ILE A 73 -8.30 -10.22 4.53
N GLN A 74 -7.27 -9.40 4.39
CA GLN A 74 -6.63 -8.78 5.53
C GLN A 74 -6.80 -7.27 5.45
N ILE A 75 -7.34 -6.67 6.51
CA ILE A 75 -7.44 -5.22 6.65
C ILE A 75 -6.24 -4.77 7.48
N LEU A 76 -5.42 -3.90 6.91
CA LEU A 76 -4.25 -3.32 7.55
C LEU A 76 -4.46 -1.81 7.70
N MET A 77 -4.34 -1.30 8.93
CA MET A 77 -4.30 0.13 9.20
C MET A 77 -2.87 0.52 9.57
N GLN A 78 -2.30 1.48 8.86
CA GLN A 78 -1.04 2.10 9.23
C GLN A 78 -1.29 3.50 9.79
N SER A 79 -0.75 3.76 10.98
CA SER A 79 -0.82 5.06 11.64
C SER A 79 0.56 5.68 11.68
N ARG A 80 0.73 6.88 11.11
CA ARG A 80 2.00 7.63 11.11
C ARG A 80 1.78 9.04 11.61
N LYS A 81 2.80 9.66 12.21
CA LYS A 81 2.73 11.09 12.53
C LYS A 81 2.48 11.88 11.25
N LEU A 82 1.59 12.85 11.32
CA LEU A 82 1.28 13.73 10.20
C LEU A 82 2.53 14.55 9.86
N ASP A 83 3.04 14.40 8.65
CA ASP A 83 4.14 15.19 8.13
C ASP A 83 3.60 16.45 7.43
N ILE A 84 3.85 17.62 8.04
CA ILE A 84 3.46 18.92 7.49
C ILE A 84 4.64 19.74 6.96
N HIS A 85 5.85 19.19 6.90
CA HIS A 85 7.04 19.95 6.47
C HIS A 85 6.82 20.60 5.10
N SER A 86 6.31 19.82 4.14
CA SER A 86 5.98 20.34 2.80
C SER A 86 4.95 21.47 2.81
N TYR A 87 4.01 21.46 3.76
CA TYR A 87 3.02 22.54 3.90
C TYR A 87 3.66 23.78 4.54
N LEU A 88 4.45 23.61 5.60
CA LEU A 88 5.19 24.72 6.22
C LEU A 88 6.18 25.36 5.26
N ASP A 89 6.85 24.58 4.41
CA ASP A 89 7.78 25.10 3.40
C ASP A 89 7.08 25.93 2.32
N LYS A 90 5.85 25.54 1.94
CA LYS A 90 5.00 26.37 1.07
C LYS A 90 4.66 27.70 1.75
N LEU A 91 4.26 27.67 3.03
CA LEU A 91 3.96 28.90 3.77
C LEU A 91 5.19 29.80 3.92
N ARG A 92 6.37 29.23 4.17
CA ARG A 92 7.65 29.98 4.20
C ARG A 92 7.94 30.64 2.85
N SER A 93 7.66 29.95 1.75
CA SER A 93 7.83 30.50 0.40
C SER A 93 6.87 31.68 0.16
N VAL A 94 5.60 31.56 0.59
CA VAL A 94 4.61 32.65 0.52
C VAL A 94 5.04 33.84 1.39
N MET A 95 5.51 33.58 2.61
CA MET A 95 6.01 34.61 3.53
C MET A 95 7.17 35.42 2.94
N GLN A 96 8.09 34.77 2.21
CA GLN A 96 9.22 35.44 1.55
C GLN A 96 8.78 36.34 0.38
N GLN A 97 7.64 36.04 -0.25
CA GLN A 97 7.10 36.82 -1.37
C GLN A 97 6.21 37.98 -0.93
N GLN A 98 5.79 38.02 0.34
CA GLN A 98 4.95 39.09 0.87
C GLN A 98 5.74 40.38 1.04
N THR A 99 5.21 41.46 0.46
CA THR A 99 5.75 42.82 0.58
C THR A 99 5.23 43.56 1.81
N ASN A 100 4.06 43.16 2.32
CA ASN A 100 3.47 43.74 3.52
C ASN A 100 4.06 43.09 4.79
N GLU A 101 4.72 43.89 5.60
CA GLU A 101 5.41 43.43 6.82
C GLU A 101 4.46 42.85 7.87
N LEU A 102 3.25 43.40 8.02
CA LEU A 102 2.25 42.88 8.96
C LEU A 102 1.79 41.47 8.56
N LEU A 103 1.52 41.26 7.26
CA LEU A 103 1.14 39.95 6.75
C LEU A 103 2.28 38.92 6.87
N ARG A 104 3.53 39.38 6.68
CA ARG A 104 4.72 38.54 6.87
C ARG A 104 4.84 38.07 8.32
N LEU A 105 4.69 38.99 9.28
CA LEU A 105 4.72 38.66 10.71
C LEU A 105 3.61 37.68 11.08
N GLN A 106 2.37 37.93 10.62
CA GLN A 106 1.24 37.04 10.88
C GLN A 106 1.45 35.63 10.29
N THR A 107 2.04 35.54 9.10
CA THR A 107 2.36 34.26 8.46
C THR A 107 3.43 33.50 9.26
N GLN A 108 4.43 34.20 9.79
CA GLN A 108 5.43 33.59 10.67
C GLN A 108 4.78 33.03 11.95
N GLU A 109 3.96 33.82 12.64
CA GLU A 109 3.27 33.38 13.85
C GLU A 109 2.38 32.16 13.59
N TYR A 110 1.69 32.14 12.44
CA TYR A 110 0.89 30.99 12.02
C TYR A 110 1.74 29.74 11.80
N ILE A 111 2.89 29.85 11.11
CA ILE A 111 3.83 28.73 10.91
C ILE A 111 4.28 28.17 12.26
N GLU A 112 4.67 29.04 13.20
CA GLU A 112 5.12 28.63 14.54
C GLU A 112 4.00 27.99 15.36
N TYR A 113 2.80 28.55 15.31
CA TYR A 113 1.63 28.01 15.99
C TYR A 113 1.27 26.62 15.47
N VAL A 114 1.16 26.45 14.15
CA VAL A 114 0.83 25.15 13.52
C VAL A 114 1.92 24.12 13.83
N GLY A 115 3.20 24.50 13.77
CA GLY A 115 4.31 23.62 14.13
C GLY A 115 4.18 23.09 15.56
N LYS A 116 3.98 23.99 16.53
CA LYS A 116 3.79 23.62 17.95
C LYS A 116 2.55 22.77 18.19
N LEU A 117 1.45 23.10 17.52
CA LEU A 117 0.19 22.38 17.67
C LEU A 117 0.33 20.92 17.24
N ILE A 118 1.02 20.65 16.13
CA ILE A 118 1.19 19.27 15.64
C ILE A 118 2.17 18.48 16.52
N GLU A 119 3.23 19.13 16.99
CA GLU A 119 4.17 18.51 17.93
C GLU A 119 3.47 18.12 19.24
N PHE A 120 2.68 19.03 19.80
CA PHE A 120 1.95 18.81 21.05
C PHE A 120 0.82 17.79 20.89
N ALA A 121 -0.04 17.95 19.87
CA ALA A 121 -1.20 17.09 19.67
C ALA A 121 -0.84 15.70 19.11
N SER A 122 0.41 15.49 18.66
CA SER A 122 0.87 14.22 18.07
C SER A 122 -0.12 13.67 17.03
N ILE A 123 -0.55 14.55 16.12
CA ILE A 123 -1.58 14.22 15.13
C ILE A 123 -1.10 13.08 14.25
N MET A 124 -1.93 12.05 14.11
CA MET A 124 -1.62 10.85 13.33
C MET A 124 -2.45 10.83 12.04
N ASN A 125 -1.80 10.55 10.91
CA ASN A 125 -2.45 10.17 9.68
C ASN A 125 -2.65 8.64 9.64
N LYS A 126 -3.84 8.19 9.26
CA LYS A 126 -4.19 6.78 9.15
C LYS A 126 -4.45 6.42 7.69
N THR A 127 -3.74 5.41 7.20
CA THR A 127 -3.95 4.85 5.87
C THR A 127 -4.45 3.42 6.00
N PHE A 128 -5.48 3.09 5.22
CA PHE A 128 -6.12 1.78 5.25
C PHE A 128 -5.79 1.00 3.99
N TYR A 129 -5.41 -0.26 4.17
CA TYR A 129 -5.13 -1.18 3.10
C TYR A 129 -5.98 -2.43 3.25
N VAL A 130 -6.42 -2.99 2.12
CA VAL A 130 -7.08 -4.29 2.04
C VAL A 130 -6.21 -5.19 1.18
N ILE A 131 -5.69 -6.25 1.80
CA ILE A 131 -4.81 -7.22 1.17
C ILE A 131 -5.65 -8.43 0.76
N ILE A 132 -5.61 -8.74 -0.52
CA ILE A 132 -6.42 -9.79 -1.15
C ILE A 132 -5.49 -10.92 -1.58
N PRO A 133 -5.60 -12.12 -0.98
CA PRO A 133 -4.78 -13.26 -1.33
C PRO A 133 -5.39 -14.10 -2.44
N LEU A 134 -4.50 -14.60 -3.29
CA LEU A 134 -4.70 -15.81 -4.06
C LEU A 134 -3.64 -16.81 -3.60
N ILE A 135 -4.09 -17.83 -2.87
CA ILE A 135 -3.22 -18.93 -2.46
C ILE A 135 -2.80 -19.68 -3.72
N ALA A 136 -1.51 -19.99 -3.87
CA ALA A 136 -1.09 -20.88 -4.92
C ALA A 136 -1.86 -22.19 -4.74
N GLY A 137 -2.74 -22.51 -5.69
CA GLY A 137 -3.40 -23.81 -5.71
C GLY A 137 -2.30 -24.84 -5.55
N GLY A 138 -2.39 -25.67 -4.51
CA GLY A 138 -1.39 -26.66 -4.15
C GLY A 138 -1.21 -27.62 -5.31
N GLY A 139 -0.42 -27.20 -6.29
CA GLY A 139 -0.07 -27.94 -7.46
C GLY A 139 0.79 -29.05 -6.92
N LYS A 140 0.17 -30.20 -6.67
CA LYS A 140 0.87 -31.48 -6.72
C LYS A 140 1.59 -31.45 -8.05
N THR A 141 2.83 -30.99 -8.02
CA THR A 141 3.72 -30.93 -9.14
C THR A 141 4.05 -32.38 -9.36
N GLY A 142 3.11 -33.07 -10.04
CA GLY A 142 3.16 -34.50 -10.25
C GLY A 142 4.52 -34.78 -10.86
N PHE A 143 5.15 -35.86 -10.42
CA PHE A 143 6.46 -36.32 -10.85
C PHE A 143 6.66 -36.25 -12.38
N MET A 144 5.57 -36.28 -13.15
CA MET A 144 5.48 -36.07 -14.61
C MET A 144 5.96 -34.69 -15.10
N SER A 145 5.63 -33.59 -14.41
CA SER A 145 6.08 -32.23 -14.79
C SER A 145 7.57 -32.00 -14.57
N LYS A 146 8.15 -32.63 -13.53
CA LYS A 146 9.59 -32.63 -13.29
C LYS A 146 10.34 -33.33 -14.41
N ILE A 147 9.79 -34.42 -14.97
CA ILE A 147 10.39 -35.17 -16.08
C ILE A 147 10.35 -34.38 -17.40
N MET A 148 9.27 -33.64 -17.66
CA MET A 148 9.15 -32.81 -18.88
C MET A 148 10.06 -31.57 -18.85
N ASN A 149 10.32 -30.99 -17.67
CA ASN A 149 11.11 -29.77 -17.51
C ASN A 149 12.63 -29.96 -17.71
N LEU A 150 13.14 -31.19 -17.75
CA LEU A 150 14.57 -31.44 -17.95
C LEU A 150 14.98 -31.34 -19.44
N LEU A 151 14.00 -31.28 -20.35
CA LEU A 151 14.24 -31.38 -21.79
C LEU A 151 14.31 -30.02 -22.51
N SER A 152 13.93 -28.90 -21.89
CA SER A 152 13.99 -27.57 -22.54
C SER A 152 13.87 -26.39 -21.55
N PRO A 153 14.95 -25.66 -21.24
CA PRO A 153 14.92 -24.51 -20.32
C PRO A 153 14.11 -23.31 -20.83
N ALA A 154 13.99 -23.15 -22.16
CA ALA A 154 13.19 -22.06 -22.76
C ALA A 154 11.67 -22.23 -22.58
N ARG A 155 11.16 -23.47 -22.52
CA ARG A 155 9.74 -23.76 -22.26
C ARG A 155 9.36 -23.55 -20.79
N GLU A 156 10.30 -23.75 -19.87
CA GLU A 156 10.06 -23.55 -18.44
C GLU A 156 9.74 -22.09 -18.12
N ILE A 157 10.40 -21.14 -18.79
CA ILE A 157 10.16 -19.70 -18.61
C ILE A 157 8.80 -19.30 -19.18
N SER A 158 8.44 -19.78 -20.38
CA SER A 158 7.15 -19.45 -21.00
C SER A 158 5.96 -20.03 -20.23
N VAL A 159 6.07 -21.28 -19.75
CA VAL A 159 4.98 -21.93 -18.97
C VAL A 159 4.78 -21.23 -17.63
N LYS A 160 5.87 -20.87 -16.93
CA LYS A 160 5.79 -20.11 -15.66
C LYS A 160 5.14 -18.73 -15.84
N GLN A 161 5.39 -18.04 -16.95
CA GLN A 161 4.74 -16.75 -17.22
C GLN A 161 3.25 -16.94 -17.51
N THR A 162 2.88 -17.92 -18.33
CA THR A 162 1.45 -18.17 -18.64
C THR A 162 0.64 -18.59 -17.41
N ASP A 163 1.25 -19.32 -16.48
CA ASP A 163 0.59 -19.70 -15.22
C ASP A 163 0.44 -18.48 -14.29
N PHE A 164 1.46 -17.62 -14.24
CA PHE A 164 1.39 -16.35 -13.51
C PHE A 164 0.26 -15.46 -14.04
N ASP A 165 0.16 -15.29 -15.36
CA ASP A 165 -0.85 -14.43 -15.98
C ASP A 165 -2.27 -14.90 -15.64
N LYS A 166 -2.51 -16.22 -15.66
CA LYS A 166 -3.78 -16.82 -15.25
C LYS A 166 -4.09 -16.58 -13.77
N SER A 167 -3.13 -16.83 -12.88
CA SER A 167 -3.30 -16.57 -11.45
C SER A 167 -3.52 -15.09 -11.17
N ARG A 168 -2.82 -14.20 -11.88
CA ARG A 168 -3.03 -12.76 -11.79
C ARG A 168 -4.43 -12.37 -12.25
N GLU A 169 -4.94 -12.94 -13.34
CA GLU A 169 -6.31 -12.70 -13.80
C GLU A 169 -7.35 -13.13 -12.75
N GLU A 170 -7.18 -14.31 -12.14
CA GLU A 170 -8.05 -14.77 -11.05
C GLU A 170 -8.00 -13.83 -9.84
N LEU A 171 -6.79 -13.41 -9.45
CA LEU A 171 -6.62 -12.44 -8.37
C LEU A 171 -7.32 -11.11 -8.70
N MET A 172 -7.21 -10.62 -9.94
CA MET A 172 -7.87 -9.38 -10.35
C MET A 172 -9.40 -9.48 -10.37
N LYS A 173 -9.96 -10.67 -10.61
CA LYS A 173 -11.40 -10.92 -10.42
C LYS A 173 -11.81 -10.74 -8.95
N ARG A 174 -11.04 -11.31 -8.02
CA ARG A 174 -11.24 -11.12 -6.56
C ARG A 174 -11.10 -9.66 -6.15
N VAL A 175 -10.11 -8.96 -6.69
CA VAL A 175 -9.91 -7.51 -6.49
C VAL A 175 -11.12 -6.72 -6.95
N SER A 176 -11.64 -7.01 -8.15
CA SER A 176 -12.80 -6.31 -8.70
C SER A 176 -14.06 -6.54 -7.87
N GLN A 177 -14.27 -7.78 -7.38
CA GLN A 177 -15.36 -8.11 -6.46
C GLN A 177 -15.28 -7.29 -5.16
N VAL A 178 -14.09 -7.27 -4.52
CA VAL A 178 -13.89 -6.55 -3.25
C VAL A 178 -14.00 -5.04 -3.44
N ALA A 179 -13.39 -4.49 -4.49
CA ALA A 179 -13.47 -3.07 -4.82
C ALA A 179 -14.90 -2.62 -5.12
N GLY A 180 -15.66 -3.41 -5.89
CA GLY A 180 -17.07 -3.14 -6.20
C GLY A 180 -17.94 -3.14 -4.94
N ALA A 181 -17.75 -4.10 -4.04
CA ALA A 181 -18.49 -4.15 -2.79
C ALA A 181 -18.14 -2.99 -1.84
N MET A 182 -16.90 -2.51 -1.85
CA MET A 182 -16.49 -1.30 -1.11
C MET A 182 -17.10 -0.02 -1.67
N GLY A 183 -17.29 0.08 -2.99
CA GLY A 183 -17.97 1.21 -3.61
C GLY A 183 -19.40 1.42 -3.07
N GLY A 184 -20.11 0.33 -2.74
CA GLY A 184 -21.43 0.39 -2.10
C GLY A 184 -21.43 1.00 -0.69
N MET A 185 -20.28 1.08 -0.03
CA MET A 185 -20.10 1.70 1.29
C MET A 185 -19.58 3.14 1.20
N SER A 186 -19.62 3.76 0.02
CA SER A 186 -19.02 5.08 -0.24
C SER A 186 -17.53 5.13 0.07
N LEU A 187 -16.84 3.97 0.01
CA LEU A 187 -15.39 3.88 0.13
C LEU A 187 -14.78 3.88 -1.26
N LYS A 188 -13.88 4.83 -1.52
CA LYS A 188 -13.03 4.83 -2.72
C LYS A 188 -11.91 3.83 -2.49
N SER A 189 -11.57 3.03 -3.50
CA SER A 189 -10.45 2.10 -3.43
C SER A 189 -9.64 2.12 -4.72
N LEU A 190 -8.32 1.95 -4.59
CA LEU A 190 -7.39 1.90 -5.71
C LEU A 190 -6.44 0.73 -5.52
N VAL A 191 -6.17 0.01 -6.61
CA VAL A 191 -5.18 -1.06 -6.64
C VAL A 191 -3.80 -0.44 -6.69
N LEU A 192 -2.92 -0.83 -5.76
CA LEU A 192 -1.54 -0.34 -5.75
C LEU A 192 -0.76 -0.89 -6.95
N SER A 193 -0.05 -0.01 -7.62
CA SER A 193 0.92 -0.33 -8.66
C SER A 193 2.18 -0.97 -8.08
N THR A 194 3.04 -1.53 -8.95
CA THR A 194 4.32 -2.11 -8.53
C THR A 194 5.20 -1.11 -7.75
N GLU A 195 5.24 0.15 -8.18
CA GLU A 195 6.02 1.21 -7.53
C GLU A 195 5.51 1.48 -6.11
N GLU A 196 4.19 1.65 -5.97
CA GLU A 196 3.55 1.92 -4.68
C GLU A 196 3.62 0.71 -3.73
N LEU A 197 3.60 -0.52 -4.26
CA LEU A 197 3.82 -1.73 -3.47
C LEU A 197 5.25 -1.79 -2.92
N VAL A 198 6.25 -1.43 -3.74
CA VAL A 198 7.65 -1.36 -3.27
C VAL A 198 7.77 -0.31 -2.17
N GLU A 199 7.17 0.88 -2.36
CA GLU A 199 7.15 1.93 -1.35
C GLU A 199 6.44 1.50 -0.06
N LEU A 200 5.28 0.84 -0.18
CA LEU A 200 4.56 0.26 0.96
C LEU A 200 5.42 -0.72 1.74
N MET A 201 6.13 -1.62 1.06
CA MET A 201 6.99 -2.59 1.72
C MET A 201 8.17 -1.90 2.41
N TYR A 202 8.86 -1.01 1.69
CA TYR A 202 9.95 -0.23 2.27
C TYR A 202 9.50 0.53 3.52
N ASN A 203 8.35 1.20 3.43
CA ASN A 203 7.78 1.97 4.53
C ASN A 203 7.37 1.08 5.71
N SER A 204 6.84 -0.12 5.44
CA SER A 204 6.42 -1.07 6.48
C SER A 204 7.60 -1.65 7.26
N TYR A 205 8.76 -1.84 6.63
CA TYR A 205 9.98 -2.30 7.31
C TYR A 205 10.82 -1.17 7.91
N ASN A 206 10.59 0.09 7.50
CA ASN A 206 11.31 1.27 7.96
C ASN A 206 10.36 2.29 8.62
N LEU A 207 9.67 1.87 9.68
CA LEU A 207 8.66 2.68 10.39
C LEU A 207 9.20 4.03 10.92
N ASN A 208 10.48 4.09 11.30
CA ASN A 208 11.08 5.30 11.92
C ASN A 208 11.73 6.26 10.92
N THR A 209 12.07 5.79 9.72
CA THR A 209 12.88 6.54 8.74
C THR A 209 12.14 6.87 7.45
N ALA A 210 11.06 6.16 7.15
CA ALA A 210 10.40 6.28 5.86
C ALA A 210 9.27 7.31 5.87
N SER A 211 9.32 8.25 4.91
CA SER A 211 8.24 9.22 4.66
C SER A 211 6.91 8.52 4.36
N PRO A 212 5.76 9.14 4.64
CA PRO A 212 4.45 8.61 4.23
C PRO A 212 4.45 8.32 2.73
N ILE A 213 3.80 7.22 2.32
CA ILE A 213 3.73 6.83 0.89
C ILE A 213 3.17 8.01 0.10
N LYS A 214 3.91 8.49 -0.90
CA LYS A 214 3.39 9.47 -1.85
C LYS A 214 2.55 8.73 -2.89
N ILE A 215 1.38 8.25 -2.46
CA ILE A 215 0.40 7.66 -3.37
C ILE A 215 0.01 8.75 -4.35
N LYS A 216 0.44 8.62 -5.60
CA LYS A 216 -0.09 9.43 -6.69
C LYS A 216 -1.58 9.08 -6.75
N SER A 217 -2.45 10.07 -6.55
CA SER A 217 -3.91 9.98 -6.68
C SER A 217 -4.75 9.24 -5.61
N ILE A 218 -4.66 9.60 -4.32
CA ILE A 218 -5.90 9.63 -3.49
C ILE A 218 -6.32 11.07 -3.20
N GLY A 219 -5.35 11.96 -2.92
CA GLY A 219 -5.63 13.38 -2.65
C GLY A 219 -5.93 14.23 -3.88
N ASP A 220 -5.57 13.77 -5.09
CA ASP A 220 -5.89 14.47 -6.35
C ASP A 220 -7.32 14.15 -6.85
N LEU A 221 -8.00 13.17 -6.25
CA LEU A 221 -9.46 13.06 -6.33
C LEU A 221 -10.03 13.90 -5.19
N ASP A 222 -10.55 15.08 -5.54
CA ASP A 222 -11.30 15.98 -4.68
C ASP A 222 -12.07 15.23 -3.57
N LEU A 223 -11.72 15.53 -2.32
CA LEU A 223 -12.38 15.06 -1.10
C LEU A 223 -13.27 16.16 -0.48
N SER A 224 -13.54 17.23 -1.22
CA SER A 224 -14.67 18.10 -0.94
C SER A 224 -15.94 17.38 -1.40
N PRO A 225 -17.01 17.28 -0.58
CA PRO A 225 -18.33 17.15 -1.16
C PRO A 225 -18.52 18.40 -2.00
N GLY A 226 -18.63 18.23 -3.33
CA GLY A 226 -19.24 19.25 -4.17
C GLY A 226 -20.60 19.62 -3.58
N GLU A 227 -20.91 20.91 -3.63
CA GLU A 227 -22.13 21.55 -3.14
C GLU A 227 -23.42 20.74 -3.35
#